data_AF-A0A087SQ75-F1
#
_entry.id   AF-A0A087SQ75-F1
#
_cell.length_a   1.000
_cell.length_b   1.000
_cell.length_c   1.000
_cell.angle_alpha   90.00
_cell.angle_beta   90.00
_cell.angle_gamma   90.00
#
_symmetry.space_group_name_H-M   'P 1'
#
loop_
_entity.id
_entity.type
_entity.pdbx_description
1 polymer ?
#
loop_
_entity_poly.entity_id
_entity_poly.type
_entity_poly.pdbx_seq_one_letter_code
_entity_poly.pdbx_strand_id
1 'polypeptide(L)'
;MSFAYSCIALGLSIAEGNTYGTIAGQKLSPSAKAFGVLNSLGSVLFAYSFSMILVEIQAVSVAGYMAFGSSIQPDILTRFAGPGWVLIWANAMVIIHMVPAYQVYAQPTLAFIEERYARWARAPAWSRGWKLRIPLRSFYVVAVCIIAICLPFFNDIVGLIGALGFWPTTVFFPVECWIRVYNPDKRKRFWLRVLNIACGILTLAAMVGSIQLIVVDSSGYSFFD
;
A
#
# COMPACT_ATOMS: atom_id res chain seq x y z
N MET A 1 -1.69 -5.94 6.73
CA MET A 1 -2.86 -5.65 7.58
C MET A 1 -2.67 -6.39 8.90
N SER A 2 -3.05 -5.78 10.02
CA SER A 2 -3.06 -6.46 11.31
C SER A 2 -4.30 -7.34 11.38
N PHE A 3 -4.12 -8.66 11.54
CA PHE A 3 -5.22 -9.63 11.60
C PHE A 3 -6.25 -9.26 12.69
N ALA A 4 -5.77 -8.84 13.88
CA ALA A 4 -6.66 -8.45 14.96
C ALA A 4 -7.47 -7.19 14.63
N TYR A 5 -6.84 -6.20 14.01
CA TYR A 5 -7.53 -5.00 13.52
C TYR A 5 -8.56 -5.35 12.44
N SER A 6 -8.20 -6.17 11.45
CA SER A 6 -9.10 -6.53 10.35
C SER A 6 -10.30 -7.33 10.86
N CYS A 7 -10.12 -8.22 11.84
CA CYS A 7 -11.22 -8.90 12.52
C CYS A 7 -12.16 -7.94 13.26
N ILE A 8 -11.62 -6.95 14.00
CA ILE A 8 -12.44 -5.97 14.71
C ILE A 8 -13.20 -5.09 13.72
N ALA A 9 -12.52 -4.56 12.70
CA ALA A 9 -13.13 -3.73 11.66
C ALA A 9 -14.23 -4.48 10.89
N LEU A 10 -14.00 -5.76 10.57
CA LEU A 10 -14.99 -6.62 9.94
C LEU A 10 -16.21 -6.83 10.86
N GLY A 11 -15.97 -7.17 12.14
CA GLY A 11 -17.04 -7.36 13.12
C GLY A 11 -17.90 -6.11 13.31
N LEU A 12 -17.27 -4.95 13.44
CA LEU A 12 -17.96 -3.66 13.51
C LEU A 12 -18.75 -3.36 12.23
N SER A 13 -18.18 -3.63 11.05
CA SER A 13 -18.88 -3.44 9.77
C SER A 13 -20.12 -4.34 9.65
N ILE A 14 -20.02 -5.59 10.10
CA ILE A 14 -21.16 -6.52 10.10
C ILE A 14 -22.22 -6.05 11.09
N ALA A 15 -21.82 -5.57 12.27
CA ALA A 15 -22.74 -5.06 13.30
C ALA A 15 -23.49 -3.79 12.84
N GLU A 16 -22.83 -2.92 12.07
CA GLU A 16 -23.45 -1.74 11.46
C GLU A 16 -24.51 -2.12 10.41
N GLY A 17 -24.39 -3.32 9.81
CA GLY A 17 -25.33 -3.85 8.82
C GLY A 17 -25.20 -3.18 7.44
N ASN A 18 -25.97 -3.66 6.46
CA ASN A 18 -25.95 -3.11 5.09
C ASN A 18 -26.85 -1.87 4.97
N THR A 19 -26.37 -0.73 5.46
CA THR A 19 -27.18 0.49 5.57
C THR A 19 -27.04 1.40 4.34
N TYR A 20 -25.88 1.40 3.67
CA TYR A 20 -25.60 2.35 2.58
C TYR A 20 -24.99 1.73 1.32
N GLY A 21 -24.46 0.50 1.39
CA GLY A 21 -23.82 -0.15 0.24
C GLY A 21 -24.82 -0.54 -0.85
N THR A 22 -24.47 -0.26 -2.10
CA THR A 22 -25.27 -0.68 -3.26
C THR A 22 -24.40 -1.31 -4.34
N ILE A 23 -24.98 -2.27 -5.08
CA ILE A 23 -24.33 -2.90 -6.25
C ILE A 23 -24.16 -1.93 -7.43
N ALA A 24 -24.89 -0.80 -7.43
CA ALA A 24 -24.76 0.24 -8.45
C ALA A 24 -23.48 1.09 -8.29
N GLY A 25 -22.76 0.91 -7.18
CA GLY A 25 -21.52 1.65 -6.88
C GLY A 25 -21.78 3.08 -6.39
N GLN A 26 -20.70 3.85 -6.27
CA GLN A 26 -20.76 5.25 -5.86
C GLN A 26 -21.46 6.12 -6.92
N LYS A 27 -22.12 7.21 -6.54
CA LYS A 27 -22.73 8.17 -7.47
C LYS A 27 -21.70 9.22 -7.92
N LEU A 28 -20.72 8.79 -8.72
CA LEU A 28 -19.67 9.64 -9.30
C LEU A 28 -19.85 9.80 -10.81
N SER A 29 -19.17 10.79 -11.41
CA SER A 29 -19.08 10.93 -12.86
C SER A 29 -18.41 9.69 -13.48
N PRO A 30 -18.72 9.33 -14.74
CA PRO A 30 -18.14 8.14 -15.37
C PRO A 30 -16.60 8.14 -15.38
N SER A 31 -15.98 9.30 -15.57
CA SER A 31 -14.51 9.44 -15.54
C SER A 31 -13.94 9.22 -14.14
N ALA A 32 -14.53 9.82 -13.11
CA ALA A 32 -14.09 9.64 -11.73
C ALA A 32 -14.23 8.18 -11.28
N LYS A 33 -15.32 7.50 -11.69
CA LYS A 33 -15.46 6.05 -11.46
C LYS A 33 -14.36 5.26 -12.15
N ALA A 34 -14.05 5.56 -13.41
CA ALA A 34 -13.04 4.85 -14.16
C ALA A 34 -11.65 4.97 -13.51
N PHE A 35 -11.23 6.19 -13.16
CA PHE A 35 -9.95 6.41 -12.48
C PHE A 35 -9.93 5.81 -11.07
N GLY A 36 -11.05 5.87 -10.33
CA GLY A 36 -11.21 5.18 -9.05
C GLY A 36 -11.01 3.66 -9.16
N VAL A 37 -11.59 3.02 -10.18
CA VAL A 37 -11.39 1.59 -10.45
C VAL A 37 -9.94 1.31 -10.78
N LEU A 38 -9.32 2.12 -11.66
CA LEU A 38 -7.91 1.96 -12.02
C LEU A 38 -7.00 2.07 -10.80
N ASN A 39 -7.16 3.09 -9.97
CA ASN A 39 -6.42 3.25 -8.72
C ASN A 39 -6.61 2.05 -7.77
N SER A 40 -7.85 1.56 -7.65
CA SER A 40 -8.17 0.39 -6.82
C SER A 40 -7.44 -0.88 -7.30
N LEU A 41 -7.18 -1.03 -8.60
CA LEU A 41 -6.33 -2.12 -9.11
C LEU A 41 -4.94 -2.03 -8.49
N GLY A 42 -4.34 -0.84 -8.38
CA GLY A 42 -3.06 -0.63 -7.72
C GLY A 42 -3.05 -1.11 -6.27
N SER A 43 -4.10 -0.78 -5.51
CA SER A 43 -4.25 -1.23 -4.12
C SER A 43 -4.43 -2.75 -4.01
N VAL A 44 -5.14 -3.37 -4.96
CA VAL A 44 -5.27 -4.84 -5.05
C VAL A 44 -3.93 -5.48 -5.40
N LEU A 45 -3.18 -4.91 -6.35
CA LEU A 45 -1.85 -5.38 -6.73
C LEU A 45 -0.85 -5.31 -5.56
N PHE A 46 -0.93 -4.24 -4.75
CA PHE A 46 -0.17 -4.14 -3.50
C PHE A 46 -0.49 -5.31 -2.56
N ALA A 47 -1.77 -5.59 -2.34
CA ALA A 47 -2.24 -6.66 -1.46
C ALA A 47 -1.90 -8.06 -1.99
N TYR A 48 -1.89 -8.26 -3.31
CA TYR A 48 -1.67 -9.55 -3.96
C TYR A 48 -0.31 -10.17 -3.63
N SER A 49 0.70 -9.34 -3.32
CA SER A 49 2.02 -9.81 -2.89
C SER A 49 1.95 -10.75 -1.67
N PHE A 50 0.84 -10.73 -0.92
CA PHE A 50 0.58 -11.62 0.20
C PHE A 50 -0.88 -12.13 0.16
N SER A 51 -1.09 -13.35 -0.33
CA SER A 51 -2.42 -13.93 -0.55
C SER A 51 -3.34 -13.92 0.68
N MET A 52 -2.81 -14.15 1.88
CA MET A 52 -3.58 -14.06 3.13
C MET A 52 -4.08 -12.63 3.40
N ILE A 53 -3.25 -11.62 3.12
CA ILE A 53 -3.60 -10.21 3.32
C ILE A 53 -4.70 -9.77 2.35
N LEU A 54 -4.66 -10.28 1.12
CA LEU A 54 -5.68 -9.98 0.12
C LEU A 54 -7.09 -10.37 0.59
N VAL A 55 -7.23 -11.55 1.19
CA VAL A 55 -8.52 -12.04 1.72
C VAL A 55 -9.03 -11.14 2.84
N GLU A 56 -8.16 -10.73 3.77
CA GLU A 56 -8.53 -9.82 4.85
C GLU A 56 -8.98 -8.44 4.33
N ILE A 57 -8.21 -7.86 3.40
CA ILE A 57 -8.52 -6.57 2.80
C ILE A 57 -9.86 -6.64 2.07
N GLN A 58 -10.09 -7.69 1.29
CA GLN A 58 -11.34 -7.85 0.56
C GLN A 58 -12.54 -7.99 1.50
N ALA A 59 -12.43 -8.80 2.56
CA ALA A 59 -13.49 -8.97 3.54
C ALA A 59 -13.86 -7.65 4.23
N VAL A 60 -12.88 -6.92 4.75
CA VAL A 60 -13.10 -5.63 5.42
C VAL A 60 -13.62 -4.57 4.43
N SER A 61 -13.09 -4.52 3.21
CA SER A 61 -13.50 -3.53 2.21
C SER A 61 -14.94 -3.73 1.76
N VAL A 62 -15.35 -4.99 1.52
CA VAL A 62 -16.73 -5.31 1.14
C VAL A 62 -17.68 -5.02 2.30
N ALA A 63 -17.38 -5.51 3.50
CA ALA A 63 -18.23 -5.28 4.67
C ALA A 63 -18.32 -3.78 5.01
N GLY A 64 -17.20 -3.06 4.96
CA GLY A 64 -17.17 -1.62 5.18
C GLY A 64 -17.96 -0.84 4.13
N TYR A 65 -17.86 -1.22 2.86
CA TYR A 65 -18.67 -0.59 1.81
C TYR A 65 -20.17 -0.90 1.96
N MET A 66 -20.53 -2.10 2.43
CA MET A 66 -21.92 -2.41 2.81
C MET A 66 -22.40 -1.52 3.97
N ALA A 67 -21.54 -1.36 4.97
CA ALA A 67 -21.80 -0.56 6.17
C ALA A 67 -21.90 0.95 5.92
N PHE A 68 -21.10 1.52 5.01
CA PHE A 68 -20.96 2.97 4.87
C PHE A 68 -21.13 3.50 3.44
N GLY A 69 -21.24 2.63 2.44
CA GLY A 69 -21.41 3.02 1.04
C GLY A 69 -20.29 3.93 0.55
N SER A 70 -20.65 5.00 -0.16
CA SER A 70 -19.70 5.99 -0.68
C SER A 70 -19.07 6.88 0.39
N SER A 71 -19.48 6.76 1.65
CA SER A 71 -18.98 7.60 2.74
C SER A 71 -17.84 6.94 3.53
N ILE A 72 -17.38 5.75 3.13
CA ILE A 72 -16.25 5.07 3.75
C ILE A 72 -14.97 5.91 3.64
N GLN A 73 -14.16 5.91 4.70
CA GLN A 73 -12.87 6.61 4.75
C GLN A 73 -11.70 5.62 4.61
N PRO A 74 -10.49 6.09 4.21
CA PRO A 74 -9.29 5.25 4.13
C PRO A 74 -8.97 4.56 5.46
N ASP A 75 -9.11 5.30 6.57
CA ASP A 75 -9.20 4.71 7.90
C ASP A 75 -10.68 4.42 8.21
N ILE A 76 -11.04 3.14 8.21
CA ILE A 76 -12.42 2.72 8.46
C ILE A 76 -12.82 2.93 9.92
N LEU A 77 -11.87 2.96 10.86
CA LEU A 77 -12.17 3.10 12.28
C LEU A 77 -12.80 4.44 12.63
N THR A 78 -12.50 5.49 11.86
CA THR A 78 -13.07 6.83 12.07
C THR A 78 -14.56 6.89 11.74
N ARG A 79 -15.11 5.86 11.07
CA ARG A 79 -16.52 5.82 10.67
C ARG A 79 -17.42 5.12 11.67
N PHE A 80 -16.88 4.31 12.56
CA PHE A 80 -17.68 3.59 13.54
C PHE A 80 -18.09 4.47 14.72
N ALA A 81 -19.37 4.42 15.09
CA ALA A 81 -19.89 4.98 16.34
C ALA A 81 -19.92 3.94 17.49
N GLY A 82 -19.15 2.85 17.35
CA GLY A 82 -19.14 1.73 18.28
C GLY A 82 -18.56 2.04 19.66
N PRO A 83 -18.53 1.06 20.58
CA PRO A 83 -18.01 1.26 21.93
C PRO A 83 -16.56 1.76 21.90
N GLY A 84 -16.28 2.88 22.57
CA GLY A 84 -14.97 3.52 22.49
C GLY A 84 -13.79 2.61 22.85
N TRP A 85 -13.99 1.67 23.78
CA TRP A 85 -12.95 0.70 24.15
C TRP A 85 -12.56 -0.24 22.99
N VAL A 86 -13.52 -0.64 22.13
CA VAL A 86 -13.24 -1.48 20.95
C VAL A 86 -12.38 -0.71 19.95
N LEU A 87 -12.73 0.57 19.71
CA LEU A 87 -11.98 1.44 18.80
C LEU A 87 -10.57 1.71 19.33
N ILE A 88 -10.40 1.90 20.63
CA ILE A 88 -9.09 2.04 21.27
C ILE A 88 -8.26 0.77 21.06
N TRP A 89 -8.83 -0.40 21.29
CA TRP A 89 -8.14 -1.68 21.06
C TRP A 89 -7.77 -1.89 19.59
N ALA A 90 -8.67 -1.58 18.66
CA ALA A 90 -8.39 -1.67 17.23
C ALA A 90 -7.20 -0.77 16.82
N ASN A 91 -7.18 0.48 17.29
CA ASN A 91 -6.07 1.40 17.08
C ASN A 91 -4.76 0.89 17.72
N ALA A 92 -4.81 0.36 18.94
CA ALA A 92 -3.65 -0.24 19.58
C ALA A 92 -3.07 -1.42 18.77
N MET A 93 -3.93 -2.26 18.19
CA MET A 93 -3.49 -3.37 17.32
C MET A 93 -2.86 -2.90 16.02
N VAL A 94 -3.29 -1.75 15.47
CA VAL A 94 -2.60 -1.11 14.34
C VAL A 94 -1.19 -0.69 14.75
N ILE A 95 -1.03 -0.01 15.89
CA ILE A 95 0.28 0.43 16.39
C ILE A 95 1.20 -0.77 16.63
N ILE A 96 0.72 -1.79 17.33
CA ILE A 96 1.49 -3.01 17.64
C ILE A 96 1.97 -3.71 16.36
N HIS A 97 1.19 -3.67 15.28
CA HIS A 97 1.58 -4.24 13.99
C HIS A 97 2.51 -3.31 13.19
N MET A 98 2.27 -2.00 13.20
CA MET A 98 3.02 -1.03 12.42
C MET A 98 4.44 -0.81 12.94
N VAL A 99 4.67 -0.86 14.25
CA VAL A 99 6.01 -0.66 14.83
C VAL A 99 7.02 -1.72 14.35
N PRO A 100 6.76 -3.03 14.43
CA PRO A 100 7.65 -4.05 13.87
C PRO A 100 7.72 -4.00 12.35
N ALA A 101 6.59 -3.75 11.67
CA ALA A 101 6.58 -3.64 10.20
C ALA A 101 7.54 -2.53 9.74
N TYR A 102 7.47 -1.35 10.36
CA TYR A 102 8.39 -0.25 10.08
C TYR A 102 9.85 -0.67 10.24
N GLN A 103 10.19 -1.40 11.30
CA GLN A 103 11.55 -1.90 11.47
C GLN A 103 11.94 -2.84 10.33
N VAL A 104 11.14 -3.84 10.01
CA VAL A 104 11.44 -4.80 8.95
C VAL A 104 11.63 -4.10 7.59
N TYR A 105 10.82 -3.11 7.26
CA TYR A 105 10.91 -2.38 5.99
C TYR A 105 12.04 -1.34 5.94
N ALA A 106 12.36 -0.68 7.04
CA ALA A 106 13.40 0.36 7.07
C ALA A 106 14.82 -0.23 7.06
N GLN A 107 15.03 -1.41 7.66
CA GLN A 107 16.38 -1.98 7.84
C GLN A 107 17.14 -2.21 6.52
N PRO A 108 16.56 -2.79 5.45
CA PRO A 108 17.30 -3.01 4.20
C PRO A 108 17.82 -1.72 3.57
N THR A 109 17.01 -0.66 3.57
CA THR A 109 17.40 0.65 3.04
C THR A 109 18.54 1.26 3.84
N LEU A 110 18.43 1.25 5.17
CA LEU A 110 19.47 1.77 6.05
C LEU A 110 20.77 0.95 5.94
N ALA A 111 20.67 -0.37 5.88
CA ALA A 111 21.80 -1.27 5.71
C ALA A 111 22.52 -1.03 4.38
N PHE A 112 21.79 -0.84 3.28
CA PHE A 112 22.35 -0.51 1.98
C PHE A 112 23.17 0.79 2.02
N ILE A 113 22.63 1.84 2.65
CA ILE A 113 23.33 3.13 2.81
C ILE A 113 24.59 2.96 3.68
N GLU A 114 24.47 2.26 4.82
CA GLU A 114 25.61 1.98 5.71
C GLU A 114 26.72 1.21 4.99
N GLU A 115 26.37 0.15 4.23
CA GLU A 115 27.33 -0.66 3.49
C GLU A 115 27.98 0.15 2.35
N ARG A 116 27.19 0.96 1.64
CA ARG A 116 27.69 1.84 0.58
C ARG A 116 28.63 2.91 1.11
N TYR A 117 28.37 3.43 2.31
CA TYR A 117 29.24 4.37 3.00
C TYR A 117 30.53 3.69 3.48
N ALA A 118 30.43 2.49 4.04
CA ALA A 118 31.59 1.72 4.51
C ALA A 118 32.58 1.38 3.37
N ARG A 119 32.06 1.10 2.16
CA ARG A 119 32.87 0.85 0.95
C ARG A 119 33.43 2.11 0.31
N TRP A 120 33.03 3.30 0.74
CA TRP A 120 33.51 4.54 0.14
C TRP A 120 34.93 4.85 0.60
N ALA A 121 35.88 4.84 -0.33
CA ALA A 121 37.32 4.99 -0.05
C ALA A 121 37.68 6.27 0.73
N ARG A 122 36.91 7.34 0.58
CA ARG A 122 37.11 8.63 1.27
C ARG A 122 36.28 8.79 2.54
N ALA A 123 35.51 7.78 2.95
CA ALA A 123 34.71 7.85 4.17
C ALA A 123 35.62 7.95 5.39
N PRO A 124 35.51 9.03 6.20
CA PRO A 124 36.28 9.17 7.41
C PRO A 124 36.06 7.97 8.35
N ALA A 125 37.13 7.43 8.95
CA ALA A 125 36.99 6.31 9.89
C ALA A 125 36.17 6.71 11.13
N TRP A 126 36.25 7.99 11.54
CA TRP A 126 35.60 8.51 12.73
C TRP A 126 34.09 8.61 12.62
N SER A 127 33.52 8.66 11.41
CA SER A 127 32.08 8.85 11.18
C SER A 127 31.30 7.53 11.14
N ARG A 128 31.96 6.37 11.24
CA ARG A 128 31.32 5.04 11.18
C ARG A 128 30.60 4.66 12.48
N GLY A 129 29.82 3.59 12.44
CA GLY A 129 29.12 3.06 13.62
C GLY A 129 28.01 4.01 14.09
N TRP A 130 27.86 4.18 15.41
CA TRP A 130 26.76 4.97 16.00
C TRP A 130 26.71 6.43 15.51
N LYS A 131 27.86 7.01 15.14
CA LYS A 131 27.98 8.38 14.61
C LYS A 131 27.37 8.57 13.22
N LEU A 132 27.33 7.52 12.39
CA LEU A 132 26.55 7.51 11.14
C LEU A 132 25.11 7.07 11.42
N ARG A 133 24.95 6.03 12.24
CA ARG A 133 23.67 5.34 12.44
C ARG A 133 22.61 6.24 13.06
N ILE A 134 22.96 7.04 14.08
CA ILE A 134 22.01 7.90 14.77
C ILE A 134 21.53 9.02 13.83
N PRO A 135 22.41 9.86 13.24
CA PRO A 135 21.96 10.90 12.30
C PRO A 135 21.21 10.34 11.10
N LEU A 136 21.66 9.24 10.51
CA LEU A 136 21.00 8.62 9.37
C LEU A 136 19.59 8.13 9.71
N ARG A 137 19.42 7.45 10.86
CA ARG A 137 18.11 6.97 11.30
C ARG A 137 17.17 8.11 11.67
N SER A 138 17.67 9.11 12.42
CA SER A 138 16.88 10.29 12.77
C SER A 138 16.45 11.06 11.52
N PHE A 139 17.37 11.29 10.57
CA PHE A 139 17.05 11.92 9.30
C PHE A 139 16.01 11.13 8.52
N TYR A 140 16.17 9.80 8.43
CA TYR A 140 15.21 8.94 7.74
C TYR A 140 13.80 9.03 8.35
N VAL A 141 13.68 8.97 9.69
CA VAL A 141 12.39 9.12 10.38
C VAL A 141 11.78 10.49 10.11
N VAL A 142 12.57 11.57 10.27
CA VAL A 142 12.09 12.94 10.02
C VAL A 142 11.64 13.12 8.57
N ALA A 143 12.39 12.59 7.61
CA ALA A 143 12.05 12.66 6.20
C ALA A 143 10.73 11.94 5.90
N VAL A 144 10.55 10.71 6.42
CA VAL A 144 9.30 9.95 6.24
C VAL A 144 8.12 10.65 6.93
N CYS A 145 8.32 11.23 8.12
CA CYS A 145 7.29 12.01 8.80
C CYS A 145 6.87 13.25 8.01
N ILE A 146 7.84 13.99 7.45
CA ILE A 146 7.55 15.15 6.58
C ILE A 146 6.74 14.69 5.38
N ILE A 147 7.18 13.63 4.68
CA ILE A 147 6.46 13.10 3.51
C ILE A 147 5.03 12.69 3.89
N ALA A 148 4.83 12.05 5.05
CA ALA A 148 3.51 11.64 5.53
C ALA A 148 2.59 12.84 5.81
N ILE A 149 3.13 13.95 6.34
CA ILE A 149 2.37 15.19 6.55
C ILE A 149 2.06 15.86 5.20
N CYS A 150 3.01 15.83 4.27
CA CYS A 150 2.90 16.46 2.95
C CYS A 150 1.89 15.80 1.99
N LEU A 151 1.60 14.50 2.18
CA LEU A 151 0.83 13.69 1.22
C LEU A 151 -0.34 12.98 1.92
N PRO A 152 -1.47 13.67 2.20
CA PRO A 152 -2.62 13.08 2.89
C PRO A 152 -3.51 12.19 2.01
N PHE A 153 -3.06 11.79 0.81
CA PHE A 153 -3.83 10.98 -0.15
C PHE A 153 -3.50 9.50 -0.03
N PHE A 154 -3.73 8.91 1.16
CA PHE A 154 -3.27 7.57 1.49
C PHE A 154 -3.66 6.51 0.43
N ASN A 155 -4.93 6.48 0.01
CA ASN A 155 -5.43 5.50 -0.93
C ASN A 155 -4.72 5.58 -2.30
N ASP A 156 -4.50 6.78 -2.81
CA ASP A 156 -3.92 6.95 -4.14
C ASP A 156 -2.42 6.68 -4.14
N ILE A 157 -1.73 7.06 -3.05
CA ILE A 157 -0.31 6.75 -2.86
C ILE A 157 -0.11 5.23 -2.71
N VAL A 158 -0.95 4.54 -1.95
CA VAL A 158 -0.91 3.07 -1.84
C VAL A 158 -1.19 2.42 -3.20
N GLY A 159 -2.17 2.93 -3.95
CA GLY A 159 -2.45 2.48 -5.31
C GLY A 159 -1.23 2.62 -6.24
N LEU A 160 -0.57 3.78 -6.19
CA LEU A 160 0.61 4.08 -7.01
C LEU A 160 1.80 3.20 -6.63
N ILE A 161 2.12 3.08 -5.34
CA ILE A 161 3.21 2.23 -4.84
C ILE A 161 2.95 0.77 -5.18
N GLY A 162 1.71 0.31 -5.03
CA GLY A 162 1.25 -1.01 -5.43
C GLY A 162 1.50 -1.30 -6.89
N ALA A 163 1.09 -0.38 -7.77
CA ALA A 163 1.30 -0.50 -9.21
C ALA A 163 2.80 -0.56 -9.56
N LEU A 164 3.60 0.38 -9.04
CA LEU A 164 5.04 0.49 -9.34
C LEU A 164 5.85 -0.70 -8.82
N GLY A 165 5.49 -1.25 -7.65
CA GLY A 165 6.17 -2.39 -7.07
C GLY A 165 5.80 -3.71 -7.76
N PHE A 166 4.50 -3.93 -8.01
CA PHE A 166 3.96 -5.23 -8.40
C PHE A 166 4.59 -5.82 -9.66
N TRP A 167 4.52 -5.12 -10.80
CA TRP A 167 4.98 -5.71 -12.06
C TRP A 167 6.48 -6.00 -12.07
N PRO A 168 7.39 -5.03 -11.80
CA PRO A 168 8.83 -5.29 -11.90
C PRO A 168 9.31 -6.32 -10.87
N THR A 169 8.82 -6.26 -9.62
CA THR A 169 9.38 -7.05 -8.52
C THR A 169 8.65 -8.37 -8.26
N THR A 170 7.33 -8.41 -8.44
CA THR A 170 6.52 -9.60 -8.13
C THR A 170 6.31 -10.50 -9.34
N VAL A 171 6.23 -9.93 -10.55
CA VAL A 171 5.92 -10.68 -11.78
C VAL A 171 7.13 -10.77 -12.70
N PHE A 172 7.57 -9.64 -13.27
CA PHE A 172 8.58 -9.59 -14.33
C PHE A 172 9.88 -10.26 -13.90
N PHE A 173 10.48 -9.81 -12.80
CA PHE A 173 11.80 -10.30 -12.39
C PHE A 173 11.77 -11.80 -12.03
N PRO A 174 10.86 -12.30 -11.16
CA PRO A 174 10.80 -13.73 -10.86
C PRO A 174 10.50 -14.61 -12.09
N VAL A 175 9.59 -14.17 -12.97
CA VAL A 175 9.23 -14.93 -14.17
C VAL A 175 10.40 -15.03 -15.15
N GLU A 176 11.10 -13.93 -15.42
CA GLU A 176 12.25 -13.94 -16.31
C GLU A 176 13.44 -14.71 -15.71
N CYS A 177 13.67 -14.62 -14.40
CA CYS A 177 14.65 -15.45 -13.69
C CYS A 177 14.31 -16.93 -13.84
N TRP A 178 13.05 -17.31 -13.62
CA TRP A 178 12.61 -18.70 -13.72
C TRP A 178 12.74 -19.25 -15.15
N ILE A 179 12.36 -18.47 -16.17
CA ILE A 179 12.53 -18.85 -17.58
C ILE A 179 14.01 -19.06 -17.91
N ARG A 180 14.91 -18.21 -17.40
CA ARG A 180 16.35 -18.36 -17.63
C ARG A 180 16.97 -19.56 -16.94
N VAL A 181 16.54 -19.89 -15.73
CA VAL A 181 17.09 -21.02 -14.96
C VAL A 181 16.55 -22.36 -15.46
N TYR A 182 15.24 -22.47 -15.67
CA TYR A 182 14.59 -23.76 -15.95
C TYR A 182 14.34 -24.03 -17.43
N ASN A 183 14.54 -23.02 -18.30
CA ASN A 183 14.41 -23.13 -19.75
C ASN A 183 13.15 -23.92 -20.20
N PRO A 184 11.94 -23.48 -19.82
CA PRO A 184 10.71 -24.24 -20.02
C PRO A 184 10.32 -24.36 -21.50
N ASP A 185 9.43 -25.32 -21.77
CA ASP A 185 8.80 -25.56 -23.08
C ASP A 185 8.22 -24.28 -23.69
N LYS A 186 8.17 -24.22 -25.03
CA LYS A 186 7.69 -23.04 -25.78
C LYS A 186 6.30 -22.58 -25.34
N ARG A 187 5.38 -23.51 -25.06
CA ARG A 187 4.01 -23.20 -24.60
C ARG A 187 4.00 -22.55 -23.21
N LYS A 188 4.78 -23.08 -22.25
CA LYS A 188 4.89 -22.52 -20.90
C LYS A 188 5.53 -21.12 -20.95
N ARG A 189 6.61 -20.98 -21.72
CA ARG A 189 7.27 -19.68 -21.95
C ARG A 189 6.33 -18.64 -22.56
N PHE A 190 5.51 -19.05 -23.54
CA PHE A 190 4.51 -18.19 -24.14
C PHE A 190 3.52 -17.67 -23.09
N TRP A 191 2.90 -18.56 -22.30
CA TRP A 191 1.95 -18.16 -21.26
C TRP A 191 2.58 -17.29 -20.17
N LEU A 192 3.81 -17.58 -19.76
CA LEU A 192 4.54 -16.75 -18.80
C LEU A 192 4.81 -15.34 -19.33
N ARG A 193 5.14 -15.20 -20.62
CA ARG A 193 5.31 -13.88 -21.27
C ARG A 193 3.99 -13.15 -21.43
N VAL A 194 2.91 -13.85 -21.77
CA VAL A 194 1.56 -13.27 -21.81
C VAL A 194 1.17 -12.75 -20.43
N LEU A 195 1.37 -13.54 -19.37
CA LEU A 195 1.15 -13.10 -17.99
C LEU A 195 1.97 -11.85 -17.66
N ASN A 196 3.27 -11.85 -18.01
CA ASN A 196 4.16 -10.73 -17.76
C ASN A 196 3.67 -9.43 -18.46
N ILE A 197 3.27 -9.51 -19.73
CA ILE A 197 2.74 -8.37 -20.50
C ILE A 197 1.39 -7.91 -19.93
N ALA A 198 0.49 -8.84 -19.60
CA ALA A 198 -0.82 -8.53 -19.05
C ALA A 198 -0.70 -7.81 -17.69
N CYS A 199 0.16 -8.30 -16.80
CA CYS A 199 0.47 -7.63 -15.53
C CYS A 199 1.11 -6.25 -15.74
N GLY A 200 1.97 -6.10 -16.76
CA GLY A 200 2.54 -4.80 -17.12
C GLY A 200 1.47 -3.80 -17.56
N ILE A 201 0.54 -4.20 -18.42
CA ILE A 201 -0.60 -3.36 -18.84
C ILE A 201 -1.47 -2.98 -17.63
N LEU A 202 -1.76 -3.94 -16.75
CA LEU A 202 -2.55 -3.71 -15.55
C LEU A 202 -1.87 -2.69 -14.61
N THR A 203 -0.56 -2.82 -14.39
CA THR A 203 0.23 -1.85 -13.61
C THR A 203 0.20 -0.46 -14.25
N LEU A 204 0.34 -0.34 -15.57
CA LEU A 204 0.28 0.96 -16.25
C LEU A 204 -1.09 1.61 -16.09
N ALA A 205 -2.16 0.83 -16.26
CA ALA A 205 -3.52 1.32 -16.08
C ALA A 205 -3.76 1.79 -14.63
N ALA A 206 -3.30 1.01 -13.65
CA ALA A 206 -3.39 1.37 -12.24
C ALA A 206 -2.62 2.66 -11.91
N MET A 207 -1.39 2.78 -12.42
CA MET A 207 -0.55 3.96 -12.26
C MET A 207 -1.22 5.22 -12.83
N VAL A 208 -1.85 5.13 -14.01
CA VAL A 208 -2.60 6.25 -14.59
C VAL A 208 -3.77 6.65 -13.70
N GLY A 209 -4.50 5.67 -13.14
CA GLY A 209 -5.58 5.92 -12.17
C GLY A 209 -5.09 6.66 -10.93
N SER A 210 -4.04 6.14 -10.28
CA SER A 210 -3.48 6.74 -9.07
C SER A 210 -2.92 8.15 -9.32
N ILE A 211 -2.18 8.36 -10.42
CA ILE A 211 -1.64 9.68 -10.75
C ILE A 211 -2.77 10.68 -11.00
N GLN A 212 -3.82 10.28 -11.73
CA GLN A 212 -4.94 11.17 -12.00
C GLN A 212 -5.66 11.59 -10.71
N LEU A 213 -5.89 10.65 -9.79
CA LEU A 213 -6.53 10.96 -8.51
C LEU A 213 -5.65 11.85 -7.64
N ILE A 214 -4.34 11.57 -7.56
CA ILE A 214 -3.38 12.46 -6.87
C ILE A 214 -3.44 13.88 -7.45
N VAL A 215 -3.48 14.04 -8.77
CA VAL A 215 -3.56 15.36 -9.41
C VAL A 215 -4.86 16.08 -9.06
N VAL A 216 -5.99 15.36 -9.04
CA VAL A 216 -7.28 15.95 -8.67
C VAL A 216 -7.32 16.31 -7.19
N ASP A 217 -6.95 15.38 -6.31
CA ASP A 217 -7.04 15.55 -4.87
C ASP A 217 -6.02 16.58 -4.35
N SER A 218 -4.85 16.69 -5.00
CA SER A 218 -3.85 17.73 -4.69
C SER A 218 -4.24 19.13 -5.18
N SER A 219 -5.11 19.24 -6.19
CA SER A 219 -5.50 20.55 -6.74
C SER A 219 -6.25 21.44 -5.75
N GLY A 220 -6.94 20.84 -4.77
CA GLY A 220 -7.65 21.54 -3.69
C GLY A 220 -6.94 21.50 -2.34
N TYR A 221 -5.73 20.95 -2.27
CA TYR A 221 -5.00 20.79 -1.02
C TYR A 221 -4.08 21.98 -0.74
N SER A 222 -4.23 22.56 0.43
CA SER A 222 -3.28 23.53 0.99
C SER A 222 -2.62 22.95 2.24
N PHE A 223 -1.34 23.26 2.41
CA PHE A 223 -0.49 22.62 3.42
C PHE A 223 -0.84 23.02 4.85
N PHE A 224 -1.35 24.24 5.06
CA PHE A 224 -1.48 24.87 6.39
C PHE A 224 -2.71 25.78 6.54
N ASP A 225 -3.78 25.57 5.76
CA ASP A 225 -5.05 26.31 5.97
C ASP A 225 -6.02 25.56 6.91
#